data_AF-W1WQ92-F1
#
_entry.id   AF-W1WQ92-F1
#
_cell.length_a   1.000
_cell.length_b   1.000
_cell.length_c   1.000
_cell.angle_alpha   90.00
_cell.angle_beta   90.00
_cell.angle_gamma   90.00
#
_symmetry.space_group_name_H-M   'P 1'
#
loop_
_entity.id
_entity.type
_entity.pdbx_description
1 polymer ?
#
loop_
_entity_poly.entity_id
_entity_poly.type
_entity_poly.pdbx_seq_one_letter_code
_entity_poly.pdbx_strand_id
1 'polypeptide(L)'
;MSRRVATITLNPAYDLVGFCPEIERGEVNLVKTTGLHAAGKGINVAKVLKDLGIDVTVGGFLGKDNQDGFQQLFSELGIANRFQVVQGRTRINVKLTEKDGEVTDFNFSGFEVTPADWERFVTDSLSWLGQFDMVCVSGSLPSGVSPEAFTDWMTRLRSQCPCIIFDSSREALVAGLKAAPWL
;
A
#
# COMPACT_ATOMS: atom_id res chain seq x y z
N MET A 1 -16.95 22.50 -2.91
CA MET A 1 -16.30 21.59 -3.88
C MET A 1 -15.76 20.41 -3.10
N SER A 2 -16.06 19.17 -3.53
CA SER A 2 -15.44 17.97 -2.96
C SER A 2 -13.96 17.98 -3.33
N ARG A 3 -13.05 17.81 -2.36
CA ARG A 3 -11.61 17.70 -2.63
C ARG A 3 -11.34 16.33 -3.24
N ARG A 4 -10.53 16.30 -4.31
CA ARG A 4 -10.09 15.05 -4.94
C ARG A 4 -8.83 14.55 -4.24
N VAL A 5 -8.89 13.33 -3.71
CA VAL A 5 -7.74 12.71 -3.03
C VAL A 5 -7.21 11.52 -3.83
N ALA A 6 -5.89 11.41 -3.93
CA ALA A 6 -5.24 10.20 -4.39
C ALA A 6 -4.48 9.53 -3.23
N THR A 7 -4.45 8.20 -3.20
CA THR A 7 -3.58 7.45 -2.29
C THR A 7 -2.65 6.52 -3.06
N ILE A 8 -1.39 6.47 -2.64
CA ILE A 8 -0.35 5.62 -3.23
C ILE A 8 0.12 4.61 -2.19
N THR A 9 0.03 3.32 -2.53
CA THR A 9 0.58 2.21 -1.73
C THR A 9 1.52 1.38 -2.61
N LEU A 10 2.83 1.57 -2.46
CA LEU A 10 3.82 0.89 -3.32
C LEU A 10 4.02 -0.59 -2.97
N ASN A 11 3.74 -0.99 -1.73
CA ASN A 11 3.92 -2.37 -1.26
C ASN A 11 2.67 -2.87 -0.49
N PRO A 12 1.52 -3.05 -1.17
CA PRO A 12 0.32 -3.56 -0.54
C PRO A 12 0.50 -5.02 -0.10
N ALA A 13 -0.46 -5.52 0.66
CA ALA A 13 -0.43 -6.88 1.18
C ALA A 13 -1.83 -7.46 1.26
N TYR A 14 -1.94 -8.78 1.25
CA TYR A 14 -3.08 -9.42 1.89
C TYR A 14 -2.78 -9.66 3.35
N ASP A 15 -3.65 -9.22 4.25
CA ASP A 15 -3.57 -9.60 5.65
C ASP A 15 -4.40 -10.88 5.86
N LEU A 16 -3.71 -12.01 6.07
CA LEU A 16 -4.27 -13.26 6.55
C LEU A 16 -4.35 -13.19 8.07
N VAL A 17 -5.57 -13.05 8.59
CA VAL A 17 -5.82 -12.89 10.02
C VAL A 17 -6.36 -14.20 10.59
N GLY A 18 -5.89 -14.55 11.78
CA GLY A 18 -6.34 -15.74 12.48
C GLY A 18 -6.20 -15.63 13.99
N PHE A 19 -6.93 -16.49 14.68
CA PHE A 19 -6.83 -16.67 16.12
C PHE A 19 -6.11 -17.99 16.42
N CYS A 20 -5.12 -17.93 17.29
CA CYS A 20 -4.39 -19.09 17.79
C CYS A 20 -4.28 -18.95 19.31
N PRO A 21 -4.87 -19.81 20.14
CA PRO A 21 -4.90 -19.59 21.59
C PRO A 21 -3.52 -19.34 22.22
N GLU A 22 -2.49 -20.00 21.70
CA GLU A 22 -1.09 -19.89 22.11
C GLU A 22 -0.21 -20.34 20.94
N ILE A 23 0.88 -19.61 20.65
CA ILE A 23 1.84 -19.98 19.59
C ILE A 23 2.97 -20.82 20.18
N GLU A 24 2.90 -22.13 19.97
CA GLU A 24 3.92 -23.08 20.40
C GLU A 24 5.05 -23.17 19.36
N ARG A 25 6.22 -22.63 19.70
CA ARG A 25 7.38 -22.60 18.79
C ARG A 25 7.94 -24.00 18.55
N GLY A 26 8.11 -24.36 17.28
CA GLY A 26 8.60 -25.68 16.87
C GLY A 26 7.50 -26.72 16.66
N GLU A 27 6.27 -26.41 17.03
CA GLU A 27 5.12 -27.32 16.98
C GLU A 27 4.12 -26.96 15.86
N VAL A 28 3.21 -27.89 15.58
CA VAL A 28 2.09 -27.66 14.66
C VAL A 28 0.98 -26.90 15.39
N ASN A 29 0.75 -25.66 14.97
CA ASN A 29 -0.27 -24.79 15.55
C ASN A 29 -1.52 -24.78 14.65
N LEU A 30 -2.69 -25.07 15.24
CA LEU A 30 -3.97 -24.95 14.55
C LEU A 30 -4.49 -23.52 14.69
N VAL A 31 -4.62 -22.82 13.55
CA VAL A 31 -5.10 -21.44 13.48
C VAL A 31 -6.55 -21.42 13.02
N LYS A 32 -7.40 -20.75 13.78
CA LYS A 32 -8.75 -20.40 13.33
C LYS A 32 -8.66 -19.16 12.45
N THR A 33 -8.62 -19.35 11.13
CA THR A 33 -8.63 -18.24 10.17
C THR A 33 -9.88 -17.39 10.31
N THR A 34 -9.70 -16.08 10.42
CA THR A 34 -10.79 -15.10 10.55
C THR A 34 -11.01 -14.31 9.27
N GLY A 35 -9.98 -14.18 8.42
CA GLY A 35 -10.15 -13.55 7.11
C GLY A 35 -8.86 -13.42 6.31
N LEU A 36 -9.01 -13.11 5.03
CA LEU A 36 -7.94 -12.70 4.12
C LEU A 36 -8.37 -11.38 3.49
N HIS A 37 -7.66 -10.30 3.79
CA HIS A 37 -8.10 -8.95 3.43
C HIS A 37 -7.09 -8.24 2.55
N ALA A 38 -7.53 -7.69 1.42
CA ALA A 38 -6.75 -6.75 0.63
C ALA A 38 -6.45 -5.49 1.46
N ALA A 39 -5.16 -5.27 1.72
CA ALA A 39 -4.65 -4.33 2.71
C ALA A 39 -3.46 -3.53 2.18
N GLY A 40 -3.15 -2.47 2.92
CA GLY A 40 -2.12 -1.49 2.58
C GLY A 40 -2.48 -0.16 3.20
N LYS A 41 -1.48 0.59 3.69
CA LYS A 41 -1.75 1.84 4.41
C LYS A 41 -2.58 2.82 3.58
N GLY A 42 -2.20 3.09 2.33
CA GLY A 42 -2.93 4.02 1.46
C GLY A 42 -4.29 3.48 1.01
N ILE A 43 -4.44 2.15 0.94
CA ILE A 43 -5.74 1.50 0.70
C ILE A 43 -6.66 1.70 1.91
N ASN A 44 -6.16 1.56 3.14
CA ASN A 44 -6.95 1.79 4.35
C ASN A 44 -7.34 3.26 4.50
N VAL A 45 -6.43 4.19 4.16
CA VAL A 45 -6.77 5.63 4.06
C VAL A 45 -7.90 5.85 3.05
N ALA A 46 -7.83 5.22 1.87
CA ALA A 46 -8.87 5.35 0.85
C ALA A 46 -10.24 4.81 1.32
N LYS A 47 -10.26 3.68 2.05
CA LYS A 47 -11.50 3.13 2.65
C LYS A 47 -12.16 4.17 3.57
N VAL A 48 -11.40 4.72 4.52
CA VAL A 48 -11.92 5.74 5.46
C VAL A 48 -12.40 6.99 4.71
N LEU A 49 -11.68 7.44 3.69
CA LEU A 49 -12.10 8.59 2.88
C LEU A 49 -13.41 8.32 2.13
N LYS A 50 -13.61 7.11 1.58
CA LYS A 50 -14.88 6.73 0.95
C LYS A 50 -16.03 6.72 1.96
N ASP A 51 -15.82 6.20 3.17
CA ASP A 51 -16.84 6.20 4.23
C ASP A 51 -17.26 7.63 4.62
N LEU A 52 -16.34 8.59 4.48
CA LEU A 52 -16.59 10.02 4.70
C LEU A 52 -17.16 10.74 3.46
N GLY A 53 -17.48 10.02 2.38
CA GLY A 53 -18.06 10.57 1.15
C GLY A 53 -17.07 11.32 0.25
N ILE A 54 -15.76 11.10 0.42
CA ILE A 54 -14.72 11.72 -0.41
C ILE A 54 -14.38 10.79 -1.57
N ASP A 55 -14.35 11.34 -2.79
CA ASP A 55 -13.91 10.60 -3.97
C ASP A 55 -12.39 10.42 -3.97
N VAL A 56 -11.97 9.15 -4.00
CA VAL A 56 -10.57 8.76 -3.91
C VAL A 56 -10.15 7.90 -5.09
N THR A 57 -8.94 8.14 -5.57
CA THR A 57 -8.25 7.27 -6.53
C THR A 57 -7.07 6.59 -5.85
N VAL A 58 -6.92 5.28 -6.03
CA VAL A 58 -5.83 4.50 -5.44
C VAL A 58 -4.82 4.09 -6.51
N GLY A 59 -3.54 4.05 -6.16
CA GLY A 59 -2.47 3.60 -7.07
C GLY A 59 -1.30 2.95 -6.33
N GLY A 60 -0.39 2.36 -7.09
CA GLY A 60 0.74 1.58 -6.58
C GLY A 60 1.03 0.36 -7.44
N PHE A 61 1.51 -0.72 -6.82
CA PHE A 61 1.79 -2.00 -7.50
C PHE A 61 0.94 -3.14 -6.95
N LEU A 62 0.48 -4.03 -7.83
CA LEU A 62 -0.15 -5.32 -7.48
C LEU A 62 0.57 -6.46 -8.21
N GLY A 63 0.76 -7.58 -7.52
CA GLY A 63 1.24 -8.80 -8.15
C GLY A 63 0.16 -9.42 -9.04
N LYS A 64 0.54 -9.76 -10.28
CA LYS A 64 -0.32 -10.40 -11.28
C LYS A 64 -0.99 -11.67 -10.78
N ASP A 65 -0.31 -12.45 -9.95
CA ASP A 65 -0.71 -13.80 -9.58
C ASP A 65 -1.86 -13.85 -8.57
N ASN A 66 -2.15 -12.75 -7.87
CA ASN A 66 -3.19 -12.70 -6.83
C ASN A 66 -3.89 -11.34 -6.71
N GLN A 67 -4.08 -10.60 -7.81
CA GLN A 67 -4.66 -9.25 -7.80
C GLN A 67 -6.19 -9.21 -7.57
N ASP A 68 -6.91 -10.32 -7.78
CA ASP A 68 -8.37 -10.32 -7.90
C ASP A 68 -9.09 -9.76 -6.66
N GLY A 69 -8.61 -10.09 -5.45
CA GLY A 69 -9.19 -9.58 -4.21
C GLY A 69 -9.07 -8.06 -4.05
N PHE A 70 -8.02 -7.44 -4.60
CA PHE A 70 -7.91 -5.98 -4.64
C PHE A 70 -8.88 -5.37 -5.65
N GLN A 71 -9.00 -5.97 -6.85
CA GLN A 71 -9.92 -5.49 -7.87
C GLN A 71 -11.38 -5.55 -7.39
N GLN A 72 -11.76 -6.65 -6.74
CA GLN A 72 -13.06 -6.81 -6.11
C GLN A 72 -13.29 -5.74 -5.05
N LEU A 73 -12.35 -5.56 -4.12
CA LEU A 73 -12.44 -4.54 -3.08
C LEU A 73 -12.67 -3.13 -3.66
N PHE A 74 -11.89 -2.73 -4.67
CA PHE A 74 -12.03 -1.40 -5.26
C PHE A 74 -13.35 -1.21 -6.01
N SER A 75 -13.82 -2.27 -6.68
CA SER A 75 -15.13 -2.27 -7.35
C SER A 75 -16.28 -2.11 -6.36
N GLU A 76 -16.29 -2.91 -5.29
CA GLU A 76 -17.32 -2.87 -4.24
C GLU A 76 -17.41 -1.51 -3.55
N LEU A 77 -16.26 -0.86 -3.32
CA LEU A 77 -16.19 0.46 -2.68
C LEU A 77 -16.38 1.64 -3.65
N GLY A 78 -16.52 1.39 -4.96
CA GLY A 78 -16.58 2.45 -5.96
C GLY A 78 -15.35 3.35 -5.93
N ILE A 79 -14.16 2.76 -5.81
CA ILE A 79 -12.86 3.43 -5.80
C ILE A 79 -12.24 3.34 -7.20
N ALA A 80 -11.77 4.47 -7.72
CA ALA A 80 -11.03 4.48 -8.98
C ALA A 80 -9.65 3.83 -8.79
N ASN A 81 -9.38 2.77 -9.55
CA ASN A 81 -8.16 1.98 -9.45
C ASN A 81 -7.14 2.38 -10.53
N ARG A 82 -5.93 2.79 -10.11
CA ARG A 82 -4.76 3.10 -10.95
C ARG A 82 -3.51 2.29 -10.56
N PHE A 83 -3.69 1.14 -9.89
CA PHE A 83 -2.58 0.23 -9.61
C PHE A 83 -1.98 -0.34 -10.91
N GLN A 84 -0.66 -0.45 -10.94
CA GLN A 84 0.06 -1.17 -11.97
C GLN A 84 0.25 -2.62 -11.59
N VAL A 85 0.09 -3.51 -12.56
CA VAL A 85 0.27 -4.95 -12.35
C VAL A 85 1.71 -5.33 -12.73
N VAL A 86 2.41 -5.98 -11.81
CA VAL A 86 3.80 -6.47 -11.99
C VAL A 86 3.85 -7.99 -11.86
N GLN A 87 4.91 -8.62 -12.37
CA GLN A 87 5.07 -10.07 -12.28
C GLN A 87 5.20 -10.55 -10.82
N GLY A 88 4.73 -11.76 -10.55
CA GLY A 88 4.73 -12.34 -9.22
C GLY A 88 3.47 -12.01 -8.42
N ARG A 89 3.55 -12.15 -7.09
CA ARG A 89 2.42 -12.03 -6.16
C ARG A 89 2.57 -10.86 -5.20
N THR A 90 1.48 -10.19 -4.89
CA THR A 90 1.39 -9.31 -3.72
C THR A 90 1.65 -10.14 -2.47
N ARG A 91 2.45 -9.61 -1.54
CA ARG A 91 2.80 -10.33 -0.29
C ARG A 91 1.57 -10.65 0.55
N ILE A 92 1.73 -11.65 1.41
CA ILE A 92 0.76 -11.99 2.45
C ILE A 92 1.41 -11.67 3.79
N ASN A 93 0.74 -10.92 4.65
CA ASN A 93 1.09 -10.81 6.05
C ASN A 93 0.20 -11.77 6.83
N VAL A 94 0.74 -12.43 7.85
CA VAL A 94 -0.03 -13.26 8.77
C VAL A 94 -0.10 -12.53 10.10
N LYS A 95 -1.33 -12.30 10.58
CA LYS A 95 -1.61 -11.69 11.87
C LYS A 95 -2.30 -12.71 12.77
N LEU A 96 -1.61 -13.18 13.80
CA LEU A 96 -2.15 -14.14 14.75
C LEU A 96 -2.43 -13.45 16.07
N THR A 97 -3.69 -13.52 16.51
CA THR A 97 -4.10 -13.03 17.84
C THR A 97 -4.15 -14.19 18.82
N GLU A 98 -3.48 -14.04 19.96
CA GLU A 98 -3.45 -14.99 21.06
C GLU A 98 -4.57 -14.73 22.08
N LYS A 99 -4.81 -15.69 23.00
CA LYS A 99 -5.92 -15.63 23.97
C LYS A 99 -5.85 -14.43 24.92
N ASP A 100 -4.65 -13.90 25.16
CA ASP A 100 -4.37 -12.72 25.98
C ASP A 100 -4.48 -11.39 25.19
N GLY A 101 -4.75 -11.47 23.89
CA GLY A 101 -4.87 -10.33 23.00
C GLY A 101 -3.55 -9.88 22.37
N GLU A 102 -2.42 -10.56 22.64
CA GLU A 102 -1.18 -10.29 21.92
C GLU A 102 -1.32 -10.63 20.44
N VAL A 103 -0.66 -9.84 19.59
CA VAL A 103 -0.69 -10.03 18.13
C VAL A 103 0.73 -10.24 17.61
N THR A 104 0.96 -11.41 17.02
CA THR A 104 2.20 -11.72 16.31
C THR A 104 2.01 -11.50 14.81
N ASP A 105 2.86 -10.65 14.24
CA ASP A 105 2.85 -10.26 12.83
C ASP A 105 4.01 -10.88 12.05
N PHE A 106 3.70 -11.68 11.03
CA PHE A 106 4.67 -12.21 10.07
C PHE A 106 4.48 -11.54 8.71
N ASN A 107 5.47 -10.82 8.22
CA ASN A 107 5.41 -10.14 6.94
C ASN A 107 6.24 -10.91 5.91
N PHE A 108 5.58 -11.50 4.91
CA PHE A 108 6.28 -12.25 3.88
C PHE A 108 6.77 -11.33 2.75
N SER A 109 7.73 -11.84 1.97
CA SER A 109 8.16 -11.21 0.73
C SER A 109 7.04 -11.26 -0.32
N GLY A 110 7.00 -10.23 -1.17
CA GLY A 110 6.07 -10.12 -2.30
C GLY A 110 6.83 -10.13 -3.62
N PHE A 111 6.22 -9.48 -4.61
CA PHE A 111 6.84 -9.17 -5.89
C PHE A 111 8.11 -8.33 -5.72
N GLU A 112 8.95 -8.36 -6.75
CA GLU A 112 10.06 -7.44 -6.93
C GLU A 112 9.71 -6.49 -8.08
N VAL A 113 9.91 -5.19 -7.88
CA VAL A 113 9.68 -4.17 -8.90
C VAL A 113 10.94 -4.05 -9.74
N THR A 114 10.82 -4.33 -11.04
CA THR A 114 11.93 -4.14 -11.96
C THR A 114 12.18 -2.65 -12.24
N PRO A 115 13.38 -2.23 -12.68
CA PRO A 115 13.63 -0.85 -13.09
C PRO A 115 12.64 -0.35 -14.15
N ALA A 116 12.27 -1.20 -15.11
CA ALA A 116 11.30 -0.87 -16.15
C ALA A 116 9.88 -0.67 -15.58
N ASP A 117 9.47 -1.49 -14.62
CA ASP A 117 8.18 -1.32 -13.93
C ASP A 117 8.15 -0.04 -13.09
N TRP A 118 9.27 0.31 -12.44
CA TRP A 118 9.41 1.55 -11.69
C TRP A 118 9.34 2.78 -12.61
N GLU A 119 10.09 2.81 -13.72
CA GLU A 119 10.04 3.94 -14.66
C GLU A 119 8.65 4.15 -15.27
N ARG A 120 7.96 3.04 -15.60
CA ARG A 120 6.56 3.10 -16.04
C ARG A 120 5.65 3.66 -14.95
N PHE A 121 5.81 3.21 -13.70
CA PHE A 121 5.09 3.77 -12.57
C PHE A 121 5.33 5.26 -12.39
N VAL A 122 6.58 5.71 -12.44
CA VAL A 122 6.94 7.12 -12.31
C VAL A 122 6.27 7.95 -13.41
N THR A 123 6.37 7.51 -14.67
CA THR A 123 5.80 8.23 -15.82
C THR A 123 4.27 8.29 -15.73
N ASP A 124 3.63 7.15 -15.51
CA ASP A 124 2.17 7.08 -15.47
C ASP A 124 1.61 7.82 -14.26
N SER A 125 2.16 7.60 -13.06
CA SER A 125 1.68 8.24 -11.83
C SER A 125 1.74 9.76 -11.90
N LEU A 126 2.86 10.32 -12.38
CA LEU A 126 3.02 11.76 -12.55
C LEU A 126 2.13 12.35 -13.67
N SER A 127 1.60 11.53 -14.59
CA SER A 127 0.66 12.02 -15.61
C SER A 127 -0.72 12.34 -15.03
N TRP A 128 -1.10 11.71 -13.92
CA TRP A 128 -2.45 11.83 -13.36
C TRP A 128 -2.48 12.34 -11.92
N LEU A 129 -1.37 12.40 -11.18
CA LEU A 129 -1.38 12.87 -9.79
C LEU A 129 -1.54 14.39 -9.66
N GLY A 130 -1.07 15.17 -10.64
CA GLY A 130 -1.17 16.65 -10.63
C GLY A 130 -2.60 17.22 -10.70
N GLN A 131 -3.61 16.40 -10.99
CA GLN A 131 -5.04 16.81 -10.99
C GLN A 131 -5.74 16.59 -9.64
N PHE A 132 -5.02 16.16 -8.60
CA PHE A 132 -5.57 15.94 -7.26
C PHE A 132 -5.18 17.07 -6.32
N ASP A 133 -6.09 17.43 -5.41
CA ASP A 133 -5.86 18.48 -4.41
C ASP A 133 -4.90 18.01 -3.30
N MET A 134 -4.84 16.69 -3.09
CA MET A 134 -4.04 16.06 -2.05
C MET A 134 -3.65 14.64 -2.49
N VAL A 135 -2.40 14.28 -2.21
CA VAL A 135 -1.88 12.92 -2.44
C VAL A 135 -1.36 12.35 -1.13
N CYS A 136 -1.93 11.23 -0.69
CA CYS A 136 -1.41 10.47 0.44
C CYS A 136 -0.48 9.36 -0.06
N VAL A 137 0.81 9.44 0.24
CA VAL A 137 1.77 8.38 -0.05
C VAL A 137 2.02 7.63 1.26
N SER A 138 1.74 6.33 1.30
CA SER A 138 1.94 5.59 2.54
C SER A 138 2.30 4.12 2.36
N GLY A 139 2.99 3.59 3.37
CA GLY A 139 3.49 2.22 3.39
C GLY A 139 4.98 2.11 3.08
N SER A 140 5.49 0.88 3.15
CA SER A 140 6.89 0.54 2.88
C SER A 140 7.19 0.52 1.37
N LEU A 141 8.47 0.62 1.01
CA LEU A 141 8.91 0.34 -0.35
C LEU A 141 8.85 -1.17 -0.65
N PRO A 142 8.53 -1.57 -1.89
CA PRO A 142 8.69 -2.94 -2.34
C PRO A 142 10.16 -3.22 -2.67
N SER A 143 10.53 -4.50 -2.71
CA SER A 143 11.85 -4.91 -3.21
C SER A 143 12.07 -4.40 -4.64
N GLY A 144 13.30 -3.98 -4.94
CA GLY A 144 13.68 -3.44 -6.25
C GLY A 144 13.53 -1.93 -6.41
N VAL A 145 12.82 -1.23 -5.51
CA VAL A 145 12.77 0.25 -5.50
C VAL A 145 13.79 0.80 -4.51
N SER A 146 14.79 1.53 -5.01
CA SER A 146 15.78 2.15 -4.14
C SER A 146 15.23 3.39 -3.43
N PRO A 147 15.72 3.72 -2.22
CA PRO A 147 15.41 4.97 -1.52
C PRO A 147 15.66 6.23 -2.39
N GLU A 148 16.71 6.23 -3.21
CA GLU A 148 17.07 7.35 -4.09
C GLU A 148 16.03 7.52 -5.20
N ALA A 149 15.63 6.44 -5.86
CA ALA A 149 14.63 6.46 -6.91
C ALA A 149 13.25 6.89 -6.37
N PHE A 150 12.91 6.44 -5.15
CA PHE A 150 11.71 6.91 -4.45
C PHE A 150 11.77 8.41 -4.10
N THR A 151 12.93 8.89 -3.64
CA THR A 151 13.15 10.31 -3.33
C THR A 151 12.97 11.20 -4.57
N ASP A 152 13.51 10.78 -5.72
CA ASP A 152 13.34 11.49 -7.00
C ASP A 152 11.87 11.58 -7.39
N TRP A 153 11.15 10.46 -7.35
CA TRP A 153 9.71 10.43 -7.64
C TRP A 153 8.91 11.33 -6.70
N MET A 154 9.16 11.28 -5.39
CA MET A 154 8.49 12.14 -4.41
C MET A 154 8.77 13.63 -4.67
N THR A 155 10.00 13.99 -5.07
CA THR A 155 10.38 15.38 -5.40
C THR A 155 9.65 15.87 -6.64
N ARG A 156 9.55 15.03 -7.67
CA ARG A 156 8.78 15.32 -8.89
C ARG A 156 7.28 15.38 -8.64
N LEU A 157 6.76 14.55 -7.73
CA LEU A 157 5.36 14.62 -7.33
C LEU A 157 5.06 15.94 -6.61
N ARG A 158 5.95 16.40 -5.73
CA ARG A 158 5.78 17.65 -4.99
C ARG A 158 5.72 18.89 -5.90
N SER A 159 6.44 18.89 -7.02
CA SER A 159 6.35 20.00 -7.98
C SER A 159 4.99 20.07 -8.68
N GLN A 160 4.20 18.99 -8.67
CA GLN A 160 2.86 18.93 -9.27
C GLN A 160 1.73 19.04 -8.25
N CYS A 161 1.92 18.51 -7.04
CA CYS A 161 0.94 18.56 -5.96
C CYS A 161 1.64 19.03 -4.67
N PRO A 162 1.36 20.26 -4.18
CA PRO A 162 2.01 20.77 -2.99
C PRO A 162 1.51 20.11 -1.69
N CYS A 163 0.33 19.47 -1.70
CA CYS A 163 -0.27 18.84 -0.53
C CYS A 163 -0.05 17.32 -0.54
N ILE A 164 1.16 16.91 -0.17
CA ILE A 164 1.50 15.50 0.01
C ILE A 164 1.46 15.15 1.49
N ILE A 165 0.62 14.19 1.86
CA ILE A 165 0.64 13.54 3.18
C ILE A 165 1.46 12.26 3.08
N PHE A 166 2.48 12.11 3.90
CA PHE A 166 3.40 11.01 3.85
C PHE A 166 3.45 10.23 5.17
N ASP A 167 3.07 8.96 5.14
CA ASP A 167 3.18 8.04 6.28
C ASP A 167 3.93 6.76 5.89
N SER A 168 5.18 6.67 6.34
CA SER A 168 6.02 5.50 6.12
C SER A 168 6.89 5.19 7.34
N SER A 169 7.75 4.19 7.22
CA SER A 169 8.69 3.79 8.27
C SER A 169 10.05 3.43 7.69
N ARG A 170 11.08 3.40 8.54
CA ARG A 170 12.45 2.97 8.19
C ARG A 170 13.03 3.78 7.02
N GLU A 171 13.76 3.14 6.11
CA GLU A 171 14.44 3.78 4.98
C GLU A 171 13.48 4.56 4.08
N ALA A 172 12.26 4.05 3.90
CA ALA A 172 11.22 4.71 3.12
C ALA A 172 10.85 6.08 3.73
N LEU A 173 10.71 6.16 5.05
CA LEU A 173 10.46 7.42 5.76
C LEU A 173 11.60 8.40 5.55
N VAL A 174 12.85 7.96 5.76
CA VAL A 174 14.04 8.81 5.58
C VAL A 174 14.13 9.34 4.14
N ALA A 175 13.87 8.49 3.15
CA ALA A 175 13.87 8.85 1.74
C ALA A 175 12.78 9.87 1.40
N GLY A 176 11.53 9.59 1.78
CA GLY A 176 10.40 10.47 1.46
C GLY A 176 10.50 11.85 2.11
N LEU A 177 11.06 11.95 3.32
CA LEU A 177 11.27 13.24 4.00
C LEU A 177 12.24 14.16 3.26
N LYS A 178 13.18 13.63 2.46
CA LYS A 178 14.09 14.45 1.64
C LYS A 178 13.34 15.27 0.57
N ALA A 179 12.15 14.82 0.18
CA ALA A 179 11.29 15.56 -0.74
C ALA A 179 10.49 16.69 -0.04
N ALA A 180 10.54 16.81 1.29
CA ALA A 180 9.78 17.77 2.10
C ALA A 180 8.25 17.73 1.84
N PRO A 181 7.58 16.60 2.13
CA PRO A 181 6.11 16.51 2.06
C PRO A 181 5.44 17.55 2.96
N TRP A 182 4.15 17.82 2.71
CA TRP A 182 3.40 18.81 3.48
C TRP A 182 3.11 18.35 4.92
N LEU A 183 2.81 17.06 5.09
CA LEU A 183 2.62 16.40 6.38
C LEU A 183 3.28 15.01 6.35
#